data_AF-A0A7C3VX47-F1
#
_entry.id   AF-A0A7C3VX47-F1
#
_cell.length_a   1.000
_cell.length_b   1.000
_cell.length_c   1.000
_cell.angle_alpha   90.00
_cell.angle_beta   90.00
_cell.angle_gamma   90.00
#
_symmetry.space_group_name_H-M   'P 1'
#
loop_
_entity.id
_entity.type
_entity.pdbx_description
1 polymer ?
#
loop_
_entity_poly.entity_id
_entity_poly.type
_entity_poly.pdbx_seq_one_letter_code
_entity_poly.pdbx_strand_id
1 'polypeptide(L)'
;TGITAGFAVAFVLMVLIGGRVTPAFSRNWLMKRGVRTLPAQFGIIDKTALALSVVTALAWIGLGESTVTGILAAITSLAVLARLSRWQAWAVRGEPLLLAQHVAYLWLAVAMTLLALSALSDLATQSQVRHAMGAGAVGSMTLIVMLRAALGHSGRAIRGNAGDWLLFAAVHVGATLRVLSGGMDDPTLALNTAGILWAIAFLLFAARTIPIALTPRQ
;
A
#
# COMPACT_ATOMS: atom_id res chain seq x y z
N THR A 1 11.66 18.74 -7.71
CA THR A 1 10.23 19.15 -7.58
C THR A 1 9.28 18.15 -8.23
N GLY A 2 9.47 17.75 -9.50
CA GLY A 2 8.52 16.85 -10.20
C GLY A 2 8.28 15.47 -9.56
N ILE A 3 9.34 14.77 -9.13
CA ILE A 3 9.23 13.45 -8.49
C ILE A 3 8.43 13.52 -7.18
N THR A 4 8.73 14.50 -6.32
CA THR A 4 8.02 14.73 -5.06
C THR A 4 6.53 14.98 -5.29
N ALA A 5 6.20 15.85 -6.26
CA ALA A 5 4.80 16.10 -6.62
C ALA A 5 4.08 14.84 -7.10
N GLY A 6 4.72 14.01 -7.92
CA GLY A 6 4.16 12.73 -8.36
C GLY A 6 3.81 11.81 -7.19
N PHE A 7 4.73 11.62 -6.24
CA PHE A 7 4.48 10.80 -5.06
C PHE A 7 3.45 11.40 -4.10
N ALA A 8 3.45 12.72 -3.91
CA ALA A 8 2.48 13.41 -3.08
C ALA A 8 1.05 13.27 -3.63
N VAL A 9 0.88 13.39 -4.96
CA VAL A 9 -0.41 13.16 -5.62
C VAL A 9 -0.82 11.69 -5.51
N ALA A 10 0.08 10.75 -5.81
CA ALA A 10 -0.19 9.33 -5.67
C ALA A 10 -0.62 8.96 -4.23
N PHE A 11 0.06 9.50 -3.22
CA PHE A 11 -0.29 9.35 -1.82
C PHE A 11 -1.73 9.80 -1.53
N VAL A 12 -2.09 11.03 -1.92
CA VAL A 12 -3.44 11.56 -1.71
C VAL A 12 -4.50 10.71 -2.42
N LEU A 13 -4.25 10.33 -3.67
CA LEU A 13 -5.17 9.47 -4.43
C LEU A 13 -5.33 8.10 -3.79
N MET A 14 -4.25 7.49 -3.29
CA MET A 14 -4.31 6.22 -2.58
C MET A 14 -5.03 6.33 -1.23
N VAL A 15 -4.82 7.42 -0.47
CA VAL A 15 -5.57 7.67 0.76
C VAL A 15 -7.07 7.85 0.45
N LEU A 16 -7.41 8.60 -0.60
CA LEU A 16 -8.79 8.84 -1.01
C LEU A 16 -9.49 7.56 -1.51
N ILE A 17 -8.96 6.99 -2.59
CA ILE A 17 -9.55 5.85 -3.32
C ILE A 17 -9.35 4.58 -2.50
N GLY A 18 -8.11 4.28 -2.11
CA GLY A 18 -7.78 3.08 -1.34
C GLY A 18 -8.54 3.01 -0.01
N GLY A 19 -8.78 4.15 0.64
CA GLY A 19 -9.54 4.18 1.88
C GLY A 19 -11.06 4.16 1.74
N ARG A 20 -11.59 4.15 0.52
CA ARG A 20 -12.99 3.79 0.24
C ARG A 20 -13.08 2.33 -0.19
N VAL A 21 -12.18 1.93 -1.07
CA VAL A 21 -12.19 0.62 -1.74
C VAL A 21 -11.82 -0.51 -0.78
N THR A 22 -10.78 -0.34 0.05
CA THR A 22 -10.32 -1.36 1.00
C THR A 22 -11.38 -1.76 2.04
N PRO A 23 -12.00 -0.82 2.79
CA PRO A 23 -13.06 -1.19 3.71
C PRO A 23 -14.31 -1.74 3.01
N ALA A 24 -14.68 -1.21 1.83
CA ALA A 24 -15.83 -1.71 1.07
C ALA A 24 -15.64 -3.16 0.61
N PHE A 25 -14.47 -3.49 0.08
CA PHE A 25 -14.14 -4.85 -0.36
C PHE A 25 -14.09 -5.84 0.81
N SER A 26 -13.51 -5.42 1.92
CA SER A 26 -13.45 -6.22 3.15
C SER A 26 -14.84 -6.47 3.71
N ARG A 27 -15.69 -5.43 3.76
CA ARG A 27 -17.08 -5.52 4.18
C ARG A 27 -17.87 -6.47 3.29
N ASN A 28 -17.77 -6.35 1.97
CA ASN A 28 -18.49 -7.21 1.02
C ASN A 28 -18.09 -8.69 1.16
N TRP A 29 -16.80 -8.96 1.37
CA TRP A 29 -16.32 -10.34 1.58
C TRP A 29 -16.78 -10.91 2.92
N LEU A 30 -16.77 -10.12 3.99
CA LEU A 30 -17.24 -10.54 5.32
C LEU A 30 -18.75 -10.76 5.37
N MET A 31 -19.54 -9.91 4.71
CA MET A 31 -21.00 -10.07 4.60
C MET A 31 -21.38 -11.38 3.90
N LYS A 32 -20.69 -11.74 2.81
CA LYS A 32 -20.89 -13.02 2.10
C LYS A 32 -20.60 -14.25 2.97
N ARG A 33 -19.93 -14.07 4.11
CA ARG A 33 -19.56 -15.13 5.06
C ARG A 33 -20.34 -15.05 6.37
N GLY A 34 -21.37 -14.20 6.44
CA GLY A 34 -22.23 -14.08 7.62
C GLY A 34 -21.55 -13.46 8.85
N VAL A 35 -20.40 -12.80 8.69
CA VAL A 35 -19.71 -12.15 9.80
C VAL A 35 -20.47 -10.90 10.21
N ARG A 36 -20.82 -10.79 11.50
CA ARG A 36 -21.62 -9.68 12.06
C ARG A 36 -20.83 -8.39 12.26
N THR A 37 -19.59 -8.51 12.72
CA THR A 37 -18.70 -7.35 12.90
C THR A 37 -18.09 -6.97 11.56
N LEU A 38 -18.41 -5.77 11.07
CA LEU A 38 -17.98 -5.31 9.76
C LEU A 38 -17.05 -4.09 9.87
N PRO A 39 -16.17 -3.87 8.88
CA PRO A 39 -15.37 -2.67 8.76
C PRO A 39 -16.21 -1.41 8.91
N ALA A 40 -15.69 -0.45 9.66
CA ALA A 40 -16.38 0.80 9.90
C ALA A 40 -16.67 1.53 8.57
N GLN A 41 -17.82 2.19 8.49
CA GLN A 41 -18.15 3.04 7.36
C GLN A 41 -17.32 4.33 7.36
N PHE A 42 -17.25 4.96 6.19
CA PHE A 42 -16.54 6.21 6.01
C PHE A 42 -17.17 7.30 6.91
N GLY A 43 -16.35 7.90 7.77
CA GLY A 43 -16.80 8.85 8.78
C GLY A 43 -15.79 9.95 9.06
N ILE A 44 -15.88 10.56 10.24
CA ILE A 44 -15.06 11.72 10.62
C ILE A 44 -13.56 11.42 10.57
N ILE A 45 -13.13 10.27 11.10
CA ILE A 45 -11.72 9.84 11.10
C ILE A 45 -11.19 9.74 9.65
N ASP A 46 -12.00 9.23 8.71
CA ASP A 46 -11.59 9.13 7.30
C ASP A 46 -11.46 10.51 6.64
N LYS A 47 -12.37 11.44 6.95
CA LYS A 47 -12.29 12.83 6.47
C LYS A 47 -11.06 13.54 7.01
N THR A 48 -10.78 13.38 8.31
CA THR A 48 -9.61 13.97 8.96
C THR A 48 -8.32 13.41 8.37
N ALA A 49 -8.19 12.08 8.23
CA ALA A 49 -7.01 11.47 7.62
C ALA A 49 -6.80 11.94 6.17
N LEU A 50 -7.86 12.09 5.39
CA LEU A 50 -7.79 12.61 4.03
C LEU A 50 -7.35 14.09 4.01
N ALA A 51 -7.95 14.94 4.85
CA ALA A 51 -7.59 16.36 4.92
C ALA A 51 -6.12 16.55 5.33
N LEU A 52 -5.68 15.84 6.37
CA LEU A 52 -4.27 15.83 6.80
C LEU A 52 -3.33 15.35 5.70
N SER A 53 -3.74 14.34 4.94
CA SER A 53 -2.95 13.83 3.81
C SER A 53 -2.77 14.88 2.71
N VAL A 54 -3.83 15.65 2.39
CA VAL A 54 -3.75 16.75 1.43
C VAL A 54 -2.84 17.87 1.93
N VAL A 55 -3.03 18.31 3.18
CA VAL A 55 -2.21 19.37 3.79
C VAL A 55 -0.73 18.97 3.82
N THR A 56 -0.44 17.72 4.21
CA THR A 56 0.94 17.19 4.23
C THR A 56 1.53 17.10 2.84
N ALA A 57 0.77 16.65 1.84
CA ALA A 57 1.22 16.60 0.45
C ALA A 57 1.58 17.99 -0.09
N LEU A 58 0.76 19.01 0.18
CA LEU A 58 1.02 20.38 -0.20
C LEU A 58 2.26 20.95 0.50
N ALA A 59 2.42 20.70 1.80
CA ALA A 59 3.60 21.07 2.55
C ALA A 59 4.86 20.40 2.00
N TRP A 60 4.80 19.10 1.68
CA TRP A 60 5.95 18.38 1.11
C TRP A 60 6.36 18.90 -0.27
N ILE A 61 5.40 19.30 -1.10
CA ILE A 61 5.67 19.90 -2.42
C ILE A 61 6.27 21.30 -2.27
N GLY A 62 5.67 22.16 -1.44
CA GLY A 62 6.03 23.57 -1.36
C GLY A 62 7.20 23.87 -0.44
N LEU A 63 7.32 23.14 0.67
CA LEU A 63 8.30 23.38 1.73
C LEU A 63 9.39 22.30 1.78
N GLY A 64 9.31 21.24 0.98
CA GLY A 64 10.28 20.14 1.00
C GLY A 64 10.36 19.44 2.34
N GLU A 65 11.57 19.05 2.75
CA GLU A 65 11.88 18.37 4.02
C GLU A 65 12.02 19.36 5.19
N SER A 66 11.04 20.25 5.35
CA SER A 66 11.00 21.16 6.48
C SER A 66 10.49 20.47 7.75
N THR A 67 10.80 21.05 8.91
CA THR A 67 10.24 20.63 10.20
C THR A 67 8.71 20.63 10.19
N VAL A 68 8.09 21.60 9.49
CA VAL A 68 6.63 21.67 9.33
C VAL A 68 6.10 20.45 8.57
N THR A 69 6.72 20.10 7.44
CA THR A 69 6.39 18.89 6.68
C THR A 69 6.53 17.63 7.54
N GLY A 70 7.61 17.55 8.33
CA GLY A 70 7.86 16.41 9.20
C GLY A 70 6.80 16.21 10.28
N ILE A 71 6.39 17.29 10.96
CA ILE A 71 5.31 17.25 11.98
C ILE A 71 3.98 16.85 11.33
N LEU A 72 3.63 17.44 10.19
CA LEU A 72 2.41 17.09 9.45
C LEU A 72 2.42 15.63 8.98
N ALA A 73 3.56 15.12 8.52
CA ALA A 73 3.73 13.73 8.13
C ALA A 73 3.56 12.77 9.32
N ALA A 74 4.09 13.11 10.50
CA ALA A 74 3.90 12.32 11.71
C ALA A 74 2.41 12.22 12.10
N ILE A 75 1.71 13.36 12.15
CA ILE A 75 0.28 13.42 12.46
C ILE A 75 -0.54 12.64 11.42
N THR A 76 -0.19 12.79 10.14
CA THR A 76 -0.85 12.07 9.03
C THR A 76 -0.64 10.57 9.12
N SER A 77 0.57 10.11 9.46
CA SER A 77 0.84 8.69 9.69
C SER A 77 -0.09 8.11 10.74
N LEU A 78 -0.21 8.77 11.90
CA LEU A 78 -1.11 8.35 12.98
C LEU A 78 -2.57 8.34 12.53
N ALA A 79 -3.02 9.35 11.78
CA ALA A 79 -4.38 9.41 11.26
C ALA A 79 -4.67 8.27 10.25
N VAL A 80 -3.72 7.95 9.38
CA VAL A 80 -3.83 6.84 8.42
C VAL A 80 -3.85 5.48 9.14
N LEU A 81 -3.05 5.30 10.19
CA LEU A 81 -3.08 4.08 11.03
C LEU A 81 -4.40 3.94 11.80
N ALA A 82 -4.87 5.02 12.42
CA ALA A 82 -6.17 5.05 13.10
C ALA A 82 -7.33 4.75 12.15
N ARG A 83 -7.22 5.17 10.89
CA ARG A 83 -8.17 4.81 9.84
C ARG A 83 -8.11 3.33 9.49
N LEU A 84 -6.90 2.80 9.25
CA LEU A 84 -6.66 1.41 8.86
C LEU A 84 -7.11 0.41 9.94
N SER A 85 -6.90 0.72 11.23
CA SER A 85 -7.28 -0.16 12.34
C SER A 85 -8.80 -0.44 12.39
N ARG A 86 -9.62 0.45 11.83
CA ARG A 86 -11.09 0.32 11.76
C ARG A 86 -11.56 -0.65 10.67
N TRP A 87 -10.66 -1.18 9.84
CA TRP A 87 -11.01 -2.02 8.70
C TRP A 87 -10.89 -3.52 8.94
N GLN A 88 -10.55 -3.93 10.17
CA GLN A 88 -10.52 -5.33 10.59
C GLN A 88 -9.67 -6.23 9.67
N ALA A 89 -8.46 -5.80 9.32
CA ALA A 89 -7.57 -6.52 8.40
C ALA A 89 -7.41 -8.02 8.73
N TRP A 90 -7.37 -8.37 10.01
CA TRP A 90 -7.25 -9.76 10.45
C TRP A 90 -8.47 -10.62 10.14
N ALA A 91 -9.67 -10.04 10.07
CA ALA A 91 -10.89 -10.76 9.72
C ALA A 91 -10.88 -11.25 8.27
N VAL A 92 -10.07 -10.63 7.39
CA VAL A 92 -9.91 -11.02 5.98
C VAL A 92 -8.62 -11.80 5.71
N ARG A 93 -7.91 -12.27 6.74
CA ARG A 93 -6.63 -13.00 6.60
C ARG A 93 -6.70 -14.27 5.75
N GLY A 94 -7.89 -14.83 5.53
CA GLY A 94 -8.09 -15.99 4.67
C GLY A 94 -8.14 -15.66 3.16
N GLU A 95 -8.11 -14.38 2.79
CA GLU A 95 -8.22 -13.91 1.42
C GLU A 95 -6.98 -13.08 1.02
N PRO A 96 -6.05 -13.65 0.22
CA PRO A 96 -4.75 -13.02 -0.03
C PRO A 96 -4.86 -11.64 -0.67
N LEU A 97 -5.78 -11.44 -1.63
CA LEU A 97 -5.96 -10.13 -2.28
C LEU A 97 -6.38 -9.05 -1.27
N LEU A 98 -7.27 -9.39 -0.32
CA LEU A 98 -7.74 -8.43 0.67
C LEU A 98 -6.69 -8.16 1.73
N LEU A 99 -5.99 -9.19 2.22
CA LEU A 99 -4.94 -8.97 3.21
C LEU A 99 -3.80 -8.14 2.60
N ALA A 100 -3.35 -8.48 1.39
CA ALA A 100 -2.35 -7.71 0.66
C ALA A 100 -2.79 -6.26 0.45
N GLN A 101 -4.08 -6.00 0.19
CA GLN A 101 -4.60 -4.64 0.06
C GLN A 101 -4.48 -3.81 1.35
N HIS A 102 -4.67 -4.44 2.52
CA HIS A 102 -4.43 -3.75 3.79
C HIS A 102 -2.95 -3.46 4.02
N VAL A 103 -2.07 -4.41 3.67
CA VAL A 103 -0.61 -4.23 3.77
C VAL A 103 -0.13 -3.14 2.80
N ALA A 104 -0.65 -3.11 1.57
CA ALA A 104 -0.40 -2.04 0.61
C ALA A 104 -0.86 -0.67 1.11
N TYR A 105 -2.00 -0.61 1.82
CA TYR A 105 -2.45 0.64 2.44
C TYR A 105 -1.59 1.04 3.65
N LEU A 106 -1.11 0.08 4.45
CA LEU A 106 -0.20 0.32 5.57
C LEU A 106 1.09 1.02 5.13
N TRP A 107 1.60 0.70 3.93
CA TRP A 107 2.77 1.38 3.37
C TRP A 107 2.61 2.90 3.24
N LEU A 108 1.39 3.43 3.15
CA LEU A 108 1.15 4.88 3.16
C LEU A 108 1.52 5.51 4.51
N ALA A 109 1.16 4.85 5.62
CA ALA A 109 1.56 5.29 6.96
C ALA A 109 3.07 5.10 7.18
N VAL A 110 3.64 3.99 6.69
CA VAL A 110 5.09 3.77 6.75
C VAL A 110 5.84 4.88 6.00
N ALA A 111 5.42 5.24 4.80
CA ALA A 111 6.04 6.30 4.01
C ALA A 111 5.95 7.67 4.71
N MET A 112 4.81 8.00 5.34
CA MET A 112 4.67 9.24 6.12
C MET A 112 5.50 9.23 7.40
N THR A 113 5.66 8.06 8.04
CA THR A 113 6.56 7.91 9.19
C THR A 113 8.01 8.14 8.77
N LEU A 114 8.44 7.55 7.65
CA LEU A 114 9.78 7.77 7.11
C LEU A 114 10.00 9.23 6.69
N LEU A 115 8.98 9.90 6.14
CA LEU A 115 9.05 11.33 5.79
C LEU A 115 9.17 12.21 7.03
N ALA A 116 8.45 11.87 8.10
CA ALA A 116 8.59 12.54 9.38
C ALA A 116 9.99 12.35 9.95
N LEU A 117 10.49 11.10 9.96
CA LEU A 117 11.82 10.78 10.44
C LEU A 117 12.90 11.51 9.64
N SER A 118 12.83 11.55 8.31
CA SER A 118 13.83 12.22 7.47
C SER A 118 13.83 13.75 7.62
N ALA A 119 12.67 14.34 7.92
CA ALA A 119 12.53 15.80 8.05
C ALA A 119 12.79 16.31 9.48
N LEU A 120 12.72 15.43 10.49
CA LEU A 120 12.88 15.77 11.91
C LEU A 120 14.16 15.20 12.53
N SER A 121 14.83 14.26 11.84
CA SER A 121 16.01 13.55 12.32
C SER A 121 16.80 12.93 11.16
N ASP A 122 17.93 12.29 11.47
CA ASP A 122 18.72 11.54 10.48
C ASP A 122 18.41 10.03 10.47
N LEU A 123 17.31 9.60 11.11
CA LEU A 123 16.93 8.19 11.23
C LEU A 123 16.35 7.57 9.94
N ALA A 124 16.03 8.40 8.95
CA ALA A 124 15.52 7.94 7.67
C ALA A 124 15.97 8.84 6.52
N THR A 125 16.01 8.29 5.31
CA THR A 125 16.37 9.02 4.09
C THR A 125 15.20 9.19 3.15
N GLN A 126 15.25 10.20 2.28
CA GLN A 126 14.27 10.34 1.19
C GLN A 126 14.22 9.13 0.25
N SER A 127 15.32 8.38 0.12
CA SER A 127 15.32 7.15 -0.67
C SER A 127 14.34 6.14 -0.08
N GLN A 128 14.34 5.97 1.25
CA GLN A 128 13.42 5.09 1.96
C GLN A 128 11.97 5.54 1.82
N VAL A 129 11.70 6.85 1.92
CA VAL A 129 10.36 7.42 1.68
C VAL A 129 9.86 7.06 0.27
N ARG A 130 10.70 7.27 -0.76
CA ARG A 130 10.36 6.97 -2.15
C ARG A 130 10.15 5.48 -2.40
N HIS A 131 10.93 4.59 -1.78
CA HIS A 131 10.75 3.15 -1.94
C HIS A 131 9.54 2.62 -1.17
N ALA A 132 9.24 3.16 0.01
CA ALA A 132 8.00 2.86 0.73
C ALA A 132 6.76 3.31 -0.07
N MET A 133 6.79 4.51 -0.67
CA MET A 133 5.69 4.99 -1.51
C MET A 133 5.61 4.26 -2.85
N GLY A 134 6.75 4.06 -3.53
CA GLY A 134 6.81 3.47 -4.86
C GLY A 134 6.64 1.96 -4.85
N ALA A 135 7.60 1.23 -4.27
CA ALA A 135 7.56 -0.24 -4.27
C ALA A 135 6.54 -0.77 -3.26
N GLY A 136 6.51 -0.18 -2.06
CA GLY A 136 5.63 -0.58 -0.97
C GLY A 136 4.16 -0.31 -1.26
N ALA A 137 3.80 0.94 -1.53
CA ALA A 137 2.40 1.33 -1.74
C ALA A 137 1.95 1.22 -3.20
N VAL A 138 2.48 2.06 -4.10
CA VAL A 138 1.99 2.19 -5.49
C VAL A 138 2.12 0.86 -6.26
N GLY A 139 3.30 0.24 -6.22
CA GLY A 139 3.58 -1.00 -6.95
C GLY A 139 2.71 -2.16 -6.47
N SER A 140 2.67 -2.41 -5.17
CA SER A 140 1.85 -3.50 -4.62
C SER A 140 0.35 -3.26 -4.83
N MET A 141 -0.16 -2.05 -4.58
CA MET A 141 -1.58 -1.73 -4.79
C MET A 141 -1.97 -1.89 -6.26
N THR A 142 -1.10 -1.48 -7.19
CA THR A 142 -1.32 -1.65 -8.63
C THR A 142 -1.46 -3.13 -8.99
N LEU A 143 -0.52 -4.00 -8.55
CA LEU A 143 -0.61 -5.44 -8.78
C LEU A 143 -1.91 -6.04 -8.25
N ILE A 144 -2.30 -5.66 -7.02
CA ILE A 144 -3.53 -6.15 -6.37
C ILE A 144 -4.76 -5.74 -7.18
N VAL A 145 -4.86 -4.46 -7.56
CA VAL A 145 -6.00 -3.93 -8.31
C VAL A 145 -6.06 -4.53 -9.71
N MET A 146 -4.93 -4.65 -10.41
CA MET A 146 -4.89 -5.27 -11.75
C MET A 146 -5.33 -6.73 -11.71
N LEU A 147 -4.83 -7.54 -10.76
CA LEU A 147 -5.25 -8.94 -10.63
C LEU A 147 -6.75 -9.03 -10.32
N ARG A 148 -7.23 -8.18 -9.42
CA ARG A 148 -8.64 -8.14 -9.05
C ARG A 148 -9.54 -7.75 -10.23
N ALA A 149 -9.12 -6.76 -11.02
CA ALA A 149 -9.83 -6.32 -12.22
C ALA A 149 -9.81 -7.40 -13.30
N ALA A 150 -8.68 -8.08 -13.51
CA ALA A 150 -8.56 -9.19 -14.45
C ALA A 150 -9.54 -10.33 -14.10
N LEU A 151 -9.64 -10.68 -12.82
CA LEU A 151 -10.63 -11.66 -12.34
C LEU A 151 -12.06 -11.15 -12.55
N GLY A 152 -12.37 -9.94 -12.10
CA GLY A 152 -13.73 -9.38 -12.17
C GLY A 152 -14.26 -9.17 -13.59
N HIS A 153 -13.44 -8.62 -14.50
CA HIS A 153 -13.85 -8.38 -15.89
C HIS A 153 -13.86 -9.64 -16.77
N SER A 154 -13.28 -10.74 -16.28
CA SER A 154 -13.36 -12.04 -16.96
C SER A 154 -14.47 -12.94 -16.44
N GLY A 155 -15.34 -12.44 -15.55
CA GLY A 155 -16.45 -13.18 -14.95
C GLY A 155 -16.03 -14.24 -13.91
N ARG A 156 -14.72 -14.34 -13.65
CA ARG A 156 -14.17 -15.27 -12.67
C ARG A 156 -14.44 -14.81 -11.25
N ALA A 157 -14.52 -15.77 -10.33
CA ALA A 157 -14.60 -15.47 -8.91
C ALA A 157 -13.39 -14.63 -8.47
N ILE A 158 -13.65 -13.47 -7.87
CA ILE A 158 -12.62 -12.59 -7.30
C ILE A 158 -12.15 -13.20 -5.97
N ARG A 159 -11.35 -14.26 -6.09
CA ARG A 159 -10.79 -15.02 -4.99
C ARG A 159 -9.36 -15.42 -5.34
N GLY A 160 -8.46 -15.21 -4.40
CA GLY A 160 -7.08 -15.61 -4.57
C GLY A 160 -6.82 -17.06 -4.21
N ASN A 161 -5.71 -17.57 -4.71
CA ASN A 161 -5.22 -18.93 -4.52
C ASN A 161 -3.88 -18.94 -3.77
N ALA A 162 -3.27 -20.13 -3.63
CA ALA A 162 -1.97 -20.29 -2.99
C ALA A 162 -0.82 -19.54 -3.71
N GLY A 163 -0.87 -19.43 -5.04
CA GLY A 163 0.10 -18.65 -5.80
C GLY A 163 0.01 -17.14 -5.51
N ASP A 164 -1.20 -16.64 -5.29
CA ASP A 164 -1.43 -15.23 -4.95
C ASP A 164 -0.83 -14.88 -3.56
N TRP A 165 -0.78 -15.84 -2.62
CA TRP A 165 -0.06 -15.67 -1.35
C TRP A 165 1.43 -15.45 -1.56
N LEU A 166 2.08 -16.29 -2.37
CA LEU A 166 3.51 -16.18 -2.66
C LEU A 166 3.81 -14.87 -3.39
N LEU A 167 2.97 -14.50 -4.37
CA LEU A 167 3.07 -13.24 -5.11
C LEU A 167 3.07 -12.04 -4.16
N PHE A 168 2.05 -11.94 -3.29
CA PHE A 168 1.93 -10.78 -2.40
C PHE A 168 2.95 -10.80 -1.26
N ALA A 169 3.37 -11.97 -0.79
CA ALA A 169 4.49 -12.08 0.15
C ALA A 169 5.78 -11.57 -0.50
N ALA A 170 6.09 -12.00 -1.72
CA ALA A 170 7.30 -11.59 -2.43
C ALA A 170 7.35 -10.08 -2.68
N VAL A 171 6.26 -9.45 -3.14
CA VAL A 171 6.26 -7.99 -3.38
C VAL A 171 6.42 -7.19 -2.08
N HIS A 172 5.76 -7.58 -1.00
CA HIS A 172 5.82 -6.83 0.26
C HIS A 172 7.14 -7.06 0.99
N VAL A 173 7.65 -8.29 1.06
CA VAL A 173 8.96 -8.58 1.67
C VAL A 173 10.07 -7.93 0.85
N GLY A 174 10.01 -7.98 -0.49
CA GLY A 174 10.95 -7.28 -1.35
C GLY A 174 10.95 -5.76 -1.11
N ALA A 175 9.77 -5.14 -0.98
CA ALA A 175 9.65 -3.72 -0.64
C ALA A 175 10.23 -3.41 0.75
N THR A 176 9.97 -4.27 1.75
CA THR A 176 10.55 -4.13 3.10
C THR A 176 12.07 -4.18 3.07
N LEU A 177 12.67 -5.18 2.42
CA LEU A 177 14.12 -5.27 2.29
C LEU A 177 14.69 -4.04 1.57
N ARG A 178 14.02 -3.55 0.52
CA ARG A 178 14.46 -2.35 -0.21
C ARG A 178 14.47 -1.09 0.64
N VAL A 179 13.51 -0.96 1.56
CA VAL A 179 13.40 0.19 2.48
C VAL A 179 14.41 0.06 3.62
N LEU A 180 14.55 -1.13 4.20
CA LEU A 180 15.50 -1.35 5.30
C LEU A 180 16.96 -1.24 4.86
N SER A 181 17.27 -1.57 3.60
CA SER A 181 18.62 -1.45 3.05
C SER A 181 19.17 -0.02 3.07
N GLY A 182 18.31 1.01 3.20
CA GLY A 182 18.74 2.40 3.27
C GLY A 182 19.52 2.77 4.54
N GLY A 183 19.48 1.94 5.59
CA GLY A 183 20.19 2.15 6.85
C GLY A 183 21.23 1.08 7.17
N MET A 184 21.65 0.28 6.18
CA MET A 184 22.64 -0.78 6.35
C MET A 184 24.01 -0.32 5.83
N ASP A 185 25.09 -0.69 6.53
CA ASP A 185 26.47 -0.37 6.11
C ASP A 185 26.85 -1.09 4.80
N ASP A 186 26.49 -2.38 4.67
CA ASP A 186 26.55 -3.13 3.42
C ASP A 186 25.14 -3.61 3.01
N PRO A 187 24.46 -2.88 2.11
CA PRO A 187 23.12 -3.22 1.67
C PRO A 187 23.09 -4.24 0.52
N THR A 188 24.23 -4.74 0.04
CA THR A 188 24.32 -5.49 -1.23
C THR A 188 23.42 -6.72 -1.26
N LEU A 189 23.50 -7.56 -0.24
CA LEU A 189 22.67 -8.77 -0.14
C LEU A 189 21.18 -8.43 -0.04
N ALA A 190 20.82 -7.42 0.77
CA ALA A 190 19.44 -6.98 0.96
C ALA A 190 18.84 -6.43 -0.34
N LEU A 191 19.62 -5.63 -1.09
CA LEU A 191 19.21 -5.07 -2.38
C LEU A 191 19.01 -6.15 -3.44
N ASN A 192 19.95 -7.10 -3.56
CA ASN A 192 19.83 -8.21 -4.50
C ASN A 192 18.62 -9.08 -4.17
N THR A 193 18.43 -9.42 -2.89
CA THR A 193 17.28 -10.21 -2.43
C THR A 193 15.96 -9.46 -2.67
N ALA A 194 15.93 -8.15 -2.40
CA ALA A 194 14.76 -7.31 -2.66
C ALA A 194 14.39 -7.32 -4.15
N GLY A 195 15.39 -7.16 -5.03
CA GLY A 195 15.20 -7.19 -6.48
C GLY A 195 14.70 -8.54 -6.99
N ILE A 196 15.26 -9.64 -6.49
CA ILE A 196 14.84 -11.01 -6.83
C ILE A 196 13.40 -11.26 -6.40
N LEU A 197 13.03 -10.90 -5.16
CA LEU A 197 11.65 -11.05 -4.68
C LEU A 197 10.67 -10.20 -5.49
N TRP A 198 11.05 -8.99 -5.86
CA TRP A 198 10.24 -8.16 -6.75
C TRP A 198 10.07 -8.81 -8.13
N ALA A 199 11.14 -9.32 -8.75
CA ALA A 199 11.07 -10.02 -10.02
C ALA A 199 10.15 -11.26 -9.94
N ILE A 200 10.28 -12.06 -8.88
CA ILE A 200 9.40 -13.22 -8.64
C ILE A 200 7.94 -12.79 -8.54
N ALA A 201 7.63 -11.72 -7.82
CA ALA A 201 6.26 -11.22 -7.70
C ALA A 201 5.66 -10.85 -9.06
N PHE A 202 6.42 -10.18 -9.93
CA PHE A 202 5.95 -9.82 -11.27
C PHE A 202 5.82 -11.03 -12.20
N LEU A 203 6.73 -12.00 -12.12
CA LEU A 203 6.63 -13.25 -12.88
C LEU A 203 5.40 -14.06 -12.45
N LEU A 204 5.13 -14.18 -11.16
CA LEU A 204 3.93 -14.84 -10.63
C LEU A 204 2.67 -14.09 -11.05
N PHE A 205 2.68 -12.75 -11.02
CA PHE A 205 1.57 -11.93 -11.50
C PHE A 205 1.30 -12.17 -12.99
N ALA A 206 2.34 -12.19 -13.83
CA ALA A 206 2.21 -12.47 -15.26
C ALA A 206 1.67 -13.90 -15.49
N ALA A 207 2.25 -14.90 -14.84
CA ALA A 207 1.79 -16.29 -14.92
C ALA A 207 0.32 -16.45 -14.47
N ARG A 208 -0.13 -15.64 -13.51
CA ARG A 208 -1.51 -15.61 -13.03
C ARG A 208 -2.47 -14.91 -14.01
N THR A 209 -2.07 -13.79 -14.59
CA THR A 209 -2.96 -12.90 -15.35
C THR A 209 -2.99 -13.19 -16.85
N ILE A 210 -1.90 -13.68 -17.45
CA ILE A 210 -1.85 -14.03 -18.88
C ILE A 210 -2.92 -15.08 -19.25
N PRO A 211 -3.07 -16.21 -18.52
CA PRO A 211 -4.12 -17.18 -18.84
C PRO A 211 -5.53 -16.58 -18.70
N ILE A 212 -5.75 -15.71 -17.70
CA ILE A 212 -7.03 -15.03 -17.47
C ILE A 212 -7.39 -14.15 -18.68
N ALA A 213 -6.41 -13.48 -19.28
CA ALA A 213 -6.60 -12.59 -20.42
C ALA A 213 -6.78 -13.33 -21.75
N LEU A 214 -6.14 -14.50 -21.92
CA LEU A 214 -6.14 -15.26 -23.18
C LEU A 214 -7.29 -16.27 -23.30
N THR A 215 -7.98 -16.57 -22.22
CA THR A 215 -9.08 -17.56 -22.23
C THR A 215 -10.45 -16.86 -22.22
N PRO A 216 -11.50 -17.52 -22.77
CA PRO A 216 -12.84 -16.95 -22.78
C PRO A 216 -13.31 -16.54 -21.39
N ARG A 217 -14.13 -15.49 -21.34
CA ARG A 217 -14.79 -15.05 -20.12
C ARG A 217 -15.73 -16.15 -19.62
N GLN A 218 -15.83 -16.28 -18.30
CA GLN A 218 -16.75 -17.19 -17.62
C GLN A 218 -18.07 -16.49 -17.29
#